data_AF-R9B4G8-F1
#
_entry.id   AF-R9B4G8-F1
#
_cell.length_a   1.000
_cell.length_b   1.000
_cell.length_c   1.000
_cell.angle_alpha   90.00
_cell.angle_beta   90.00
_cell.angle_gamma   90.00
#
_symmetry.space_group_name_H-M   'P 1'
#
loop_
_entity.id
_entity.type
_entity.pdbx_description
1 polymer ?
#
loop_
_entity_poly.entity_id
_entity_poly.type
_entity_poly.pdbx_seq_one_letter_code
_entity_poly.pdbx_strand_id
1 'polypeptide(L)'
;MRKIILFLILSSLSNFLFAGIKFTPVQLYLGDKNKQQRSTTVIVESSDFDRSKIFELSAVKWSQNEKGEDVLEEEKNILFNPKIFELKPESKQIVRVGFSQPFTATELDREKTWRVIFNEVTPVADDEAINFQFNFSLPLFVGKQDKTNLDVKLKTINNNMMVDIQNIAKSHVQITDIRLVDSQNKELLQKSFNRYLLVGQKYTFDLGELSKKPNDKIKVKIKTDKDGDLLEY
;
A
#
# COMPACT_ATOMS: atom_id res chain seq x y z
N MET A 1 -10.21 -42.20 47.71
CA MET A 1 -10.71 -42.26 46.33
C MET A 1 -10.37 -40.93 45.65
N ARG A 2 -9.43 -40.93 44.70
CA ARG A 2 -8.90 -39.72 44.04
C ARG A 2 -9.90 -39.23 42.98
N LYS A 3 -10.31 -37.97 43.07
CA LYS A 3 -11.09 -37.30 42.01
C LYS A 3 -10.12 -36.79 40.94
N ILE A 4 -10.21 -37.32 39.73
CA ILE A 4 -9.52 -36.79 38.55
C ILE A 4 -10.46 -35.75 37.95
N ILE A 5 -10.03 -34.48 37.96
CA ILE A 5 -10.72 -33.39 37.26
C ILE A 5 -10.07 -33.27 35.89
N LEU A 6 -10.81 -33.65 34.84
CA LEU A 6 -10.40 -33.51 33.44
C LEU A 6 -10.76 -32.08 33.00
N PHE A 7 -9.75 -31.23 32.80
CA PHE A 7 -9.93 -29.88 32.27
C PHE A 7 -9.91 -29.96 30.73
N LEU A 8 -11.07 -29.74 30.10
CA LEU A 8 -11.19 -29.65 28.65
C LEU A 8 -10.82 -28.21 28.22
N ILE A 9 -9.66 -28.03 27.61
CA ILE A 9 -9.23 -26.73 27.06
C ILE A 9 -9.89 -26.57 25.69
N LEU A 10 -10.97 -25.77 25.65
CA LEU A 10 -11.63 -25.38 24.41
C LEU A 10 -10.83 -24.23 23.77
N SER A 11 -9.94 -24.56 22.85
CA SER A 11 -9.21 -23.60 22.01
C SER A 11 -10.19 -22.95 21.03
N SER A 12 -10.67 -21.75 21.34
CA SER A 12 -11.39 -20.89 20.40
C SER A 12 -10.41 -20.42 19.31
N LEU A 13 -10.42 -21.07 18.14
CA LEU A 13 -9.88 -20.46 16.93
C LEU A 13 -10.81 -19.30 16.56
N SER A 14 -10.42 -18.08 16.91
CA SER A 14 -11.03 -16.89 16.32
C SER A 14 -10.60 -16.81 14.86
N ASN A 15 -11.41 -17.37 13.97
CA ASN A 15 -11.36 -16.99 12.57
C ASN A 15 -11.78 -15.52 12.49
N PHE A 16 -10.89 -14.66 12.00
CA PHE A 16 -11.29 -13.33 11.59
C PHE A 16 -12.23 -13.51 10.39
N LEU A 17 -13.55 -13.46 10.63
CA LEU A 17 -14.53 -13.29 9.57
C LEU A 17 -14.34 -11.86 9.04
N PHE A 18 -13.75 -11.75 7.86
CA PHE A 18 -13.60 -10.48 7.18
C PHE A 18 -14.77 -10.33 6.21
N ALA A 19 -15.78 -9.55 6.59
CA ALA A 19 -16.80 -9.14 5.64
C ALA A 19 -16.18 -8.15 4.66
N GLY A 20 -16.18 -8.46 3.37
CA GLY A 20 -15.72 -7.54 2.33
C GLY A 20 -14.91 -8.18 1.20
N ILE A 21 -14.13 -7.33 0.53
CA ILE A 21 -13.27 -7.71 -0.59
C ILE A 21 -11.82 -7.73 -0.14
N LYS A 22 -11.10 -8.76 -0.57
CA LYS A 22 -9.67 -8.92 -0.36
C LYS A 22 -8.93 -9.01 -1.69
N PHE A 23 -7.85 -8.24 -1.80
CA PHE A 23 -6.94 -8.27 -2.93
C PHE A 23 -5.64 -8.98 -2.55
N THR A 24 -5.19 -9.93 -3.38
CA THR A 24 -3.90 -10.62 -3.20
C THR A 24 -3.11 -10.62 -4.52
N PRO A 25 -1.95 -9.92 -4.59
CA PRO A 25 -1.38 -9.00 -3.60
C PRO A 25 -2.07 -7.62 -3.60
N VAL A 26 -1.76 -6.80 -2.60
CA VAL A 26 -2.23 -5.40 -2.49
C VAL A 26 -1.35 -4.39 -3.23
N GLN A 27 -0.16 -4.79 -3.66
CA GLN A 27 0.74 -4.04 -4.53
C GLN A 27 1.13 -4.91 -5.72
N LEU A 28 1.06 -4.35 -6.93
CA LEU A 28 1.34 -5.08 -8.17
C LEU A 28 2.69 -4.66 -8.71
N TYR A 29 3.45 -5.63 -9.22
CA TYR A 29 4.81 -5.43 -9.71
C TYR A 29 5.01 -6.06 -11.10
N LEU A 30 5.77 -5.37 -11.95
CA LEU A 30 6.25 -5.84 -13.25
C LEU A 30 7.73 -5.48 -13.43
N GLY A 31 8.53 -6.39 -13.98
CA GLY A 31 9.93 -6.10 -14.37
C GLY A 31 11.00 -6.26 -13.28
N ASP A 32 10.66 -6.83 -12.11
CA ASP A 32 11.58 -6.98 -10.97
C ASP A 32 12.72 -8.01 -11.18
N LYS A 33 12.57 -8.99 -12.08
CA LYS A 33 13.46 -10.17 -12.11
C LYS A 33 13.89 -10.62 -13.50
N ASN A 34 14.77 -9.89 -14.20
CA ASN A 34 15.46 -10.31 -15.47
C ASN A 34 14.58 -10.94 -16.57
N LYS A 35 13.26 -10.91 -16.43
CA LYS A 35 12.26 -11.57 -17.23
C LYS A 35 11.33 -10.48 -17.67
N GLN A 36 11.15 -10.40 -18.98
CA GLN A 36 10.25 -9.48 -19.68
C GLN A 36 8.77 -9.85 -19.37
N GLN A 37 8.39 -9.95 -18.09
CA GLN A 37 7.02 -10.21 -17.69
C GLN A 37 6.18 -8.99 -18.06
N ARG A 38 5.28 -9.18 -19.02
CA ARG A 38 4.40 -8.14 -19.56
C ARG A 38 3.10 -7.98 -18.78
N SER A 39 2.83 -8.90 -17.85
CA SER A 39 1.62 -8.93 -17.05
C SER A 39 1.85 -9.54 -15.68
N THR A 40 1.05 -9.10 -14.71
CA THR A 40 0.95 -9.60 -13.36
C THR A 40 -0.50 -9.97 -13.08
N THR A 41 -0.74 -10.60 -11.95
CA THR A 41 -2.05 -11.11 -11.58
C THR A 41 -2.42 -10.63 -10.19
N VAL A 42 -3.69 -10.28 -10.03
CA VAL A 42 -4.32 -10.03 -8.74
C VAL A 42 -5.52 -10.94 -8.57
N ILE A 43 -5.64 -11.48 -7.37
CA ILE A 43 -6.76 -12.28 -6.92
C ILE A 43 -7.71 -11.36 -6.15
N VAL A 44 -8.98 -11.36 -6.51
CA VAL A 44 -10.06 -10.66 -5.82
C VAL A 44 -10.96 -11.70 -5.17
N GLU A 45 -11.02 -11.71 -3.84
CA GLU A 45 -11.84 -12.63 -3.04
C GLU A 45 -12.96 -11.82 -2.38
N SER A 46 -14.19 -12.34 -2.40
CA SER A 46 -15.33 -11.77 -1.68
C SER A 46 -15.72 -12.67 -0.52
N SER A 47 -16.05 -12.06 0.61
CA SER A 47 -16.64 -12.73 1.78
C SER A 47 -17.79 -11.89 2.33
N ASP A 48 -18.84 -12.55 2.82
CA ASP A 48 -20.05 -11.94 3.39
C ASP A 48 -20.76 -10.97 2.42
N PHE A 49 -20.82 -11.34 1.14
CA PHE A 49 -21.61 -10.62 0.13
C PHE A 49 -23.01 -11.22 0.02
N ASP A 50 -24.05 -10.40 0.16
CA ASP A 50 -25.45 -10.86 -0.02
C ASP A 50 -25.81 -11.11 -1.49
N ARG A 51 -25.11 -10.44 -2.41
CA ARG A 51 -25.35 -10.52 -3.85
C ARG A 51 -24.08 -10.34 -4.66
N SER A 52 -24.11 -10.83 -5.89
CA SER A 52 -23.04 -10.58 -6.85
C SER A 52 -22.83 -9.08 -7.10
N LYS A 53 -21.58 -8.70 -7.34
CA LYS A 53 -21.20 -7.34 -7.72
C LYS A 53 -20.42 -7.35 -9.03
N ILE A 54 -20.67 -6.39 -9.91
CA ILE A 54 -19.96 -6.26 -11.18
C ILE A 54 -18.84 -5.24 -10.99
N PHE A 55 -17.63 -5.57 -11.40
CA PHE A 55 -16.48 -4.66 -11.39
C PHE A 55 -16.03 -4.37 -12.81
N GLU A 56 -15.75 -3.09 -13.08
CA GLU A 56 -15.03 -2.62 -14.27
C GLU A 56 -13.65 -2.09 -13.88
N LEU A 57 -12.66 -2.46 -14.68
CA LEU A 57 -11.27 -2.09 -14.47
C LEU A 57 -10.82 -0.97 -15.39
N SER A 58 -10.05 -0.06 -14.82
CA SER A 58 -9.32 0.99 -15.52
C SER A 58 -7.95 1.21 -14.87
N ALA A 59 -7.12 2.04 -15.49
CA ALA A 59 -5.88 2.48 -14.87
C ALA A 59 -5.65 3.97 -15.09
N VAL A 60 -4.88 4.53 -14.16
CA VAL A 60 -4.37 5.89 -14.26
C VAL A 60 -2.86 5.87 -14.03
N LYS A 61 -2.12 6.64 -14.81
CA LYS A 61 -0.73 6.95 -14.52
C LYS A 61 -0.67 7.78 -13.25
N TRP A 62 0.24 7.42 -12.36
CA TRP A 62 0.36 8.02 -11.04
C TRP A 62 1.70 8.72 -10.91
N SER A 63 1.65 10.01 -10.60
CA SER A 63 2.81 10.82 -10.25
C SER A 63 2.52 11.65 -9.01
N GLN A 64 3.48 12.43 -8.54
CA GLN A 64 3.32 13.33 -7.41
C GLN A 64 3.84 14.72 -7.77
N ASN A 65 3.11 15.76 -7.35
CA ASN A 65 3.56 17.15 -7.50
C ASN A 65 4.61 17.53 -6.44
N GLU A 66 5.14 18.75 -6.50
CA GLU A 66 6.19 19.21 -5.58
C GLU A 66 5.79 19.24 -4.09
N LYS A 67 4.48 19.22 -3.80
CA LYS A 67 3.92 19.13 -2.44
C LYS A 67 3.76 17.69 -1.96
N GLY A 68 4.03 16.71 -2.81
CA GLY A 68 3.82 15.29 -2.55
C GLY A 68 2.35 14.87 -2.63
N GLU A 69 1.53 15.61 -3.38
CA GLU A 69 0.13 15.24 -3.66
C GLU A 69 0.06 14.39 -4.93
N ASP A 70 -0.81 13.39 -4.93
CA ASP A 70 -0.98 12.48 -6.06
C ASP A 70 -1.60 13.20 -7.27
N VAL A 71 -1.00 13.00 -8.45
CA VAL A 71 -1.48 13.45 -9.75
C VAL A 71 -1.79 12.22 -10.60
N LEU A 72 -3.05 12.10 -11.03
CA LEU A 72 -3.58 10.94 -11.73
C LEU A 72 -4.01 11.32 -13.15
N GLU A 73 -3.47 10.62 -14.14
CA GLU A 73 -3.78 10.84 -15.57
C GLU A 73 -4.33 9.55 -16.18
N GLU A 74 -5.32 9.64 -17.06
CA GLU A 74 -5.92 8.45 -17.70
C GLU A 74 -4.87 7.60 -18.44
N GLU A 75 -4.87 6.28 -18.23
CA GLU A 75 -3.99 5.33 -18.93
C GLU A 75 -4.81 4.31 -19.73
N LYS A 76 -4.61 4.30 -21.05
CA LYS A 76 -5.33 3.43 -22.00
C LYS A 76 -4.52 2.24 -22.49
N ASN A 77 -3.21 2.22 -22.24
CA ASN A 77 -2.31 1.19 -22.77
C ASN A 77 -2.21 -0.05 -21.86
N ILE A 78 -2.81 0.00 -20.67
CA ILE A 78 -2.93 -1.15 -19.77
C ILE A 78 -4.11 -2.02 -20.20
N LEU A 79 -3.83 -3.31 -20.36
CA LEU A 79 -4.78 -4.35 -20.67
C LEU A 79 -5.19 -5.12 -19.42
N PHE A 80 -6.46 -5.44 -19.35
CA PHE A 80 -7.07 -6.23 -18.28
C PHE A 80 -7.70 -7.49 -18.84
N ASN A 81 -7.53 -8.61 -18.15
CA ASN A 81 -8.21 -9.86 -18.48
C ASN A 81 -8.73 -10.55 -17.20
N PRO A 82 -10.06 -10.59 -16.99
CA PRO A 82 -11.08 -9.83 -17.70
C PRO A 82 -11.04 -8.32 -17.35
N LYS A 83 -11.59 -7.46 -18.22
CA LYS A 83 -11.78 -6.01 -17.93
C LYS A 83 -13.03 -5.75 -17.09
N ILE A 84 -14.09 -6.51 -17.33
CA ILE A 84 -15.33 -6.47 -16.57
C ILE A 84 -15.63 -7.88 -16.09
N PHE A 85 -15.98 -8.04 -14.82
CA PHE A 85 -16.36 -9.34 -14.26
C PHE A 85 -17.42 -9.23 -13.17
N GLU A 86 -18.14 -10.32 -12.97
CA GLU A 86 -19.05 -10.51 -11.84
C GLU A 86 -18.30 -11.24 -10.72
N LEU A 87 -18.27 -10.64 -9.53
CA LEU A 87 -17.78 -11.26 -8.30
C LEU A 87 -19.00 -11.77 -7.51
N LYS A 88 -19.15 -13.10 -7.47
CA LYS A 88 -20.23 -13.78 -6.74
C LYS A 88 -19.91 -13.84 -5.25
N PRO A 89 -20.89 -14.02 -4.35
CA PRO A 89 -20.65 -14.32 -2.94
C PRO A 89 -19.68 -15.50 -2.73
N GLU A 90 -18.83 -15.40 -1.71
CA GLU A 90 -17.83 -16.43 -1.34
C GLU A 90 -16.97 -16.93 -2.52
N SER A 91 -16.70 -16.05 -3.49
CA SER A 91 -15.99 -16.40 -4.71
C SER A 91 -14.64 -15.71 -4.86
N LYS A 92 -13.89 -16.20 -5.85
CA LYS A 92 -12.57 -15.72 -6.21
C LYS A 92 -12.49 -15.45 -7.70
N GLN A 93 -12.08 -14.23 -8.05
CA GLN A 93 -11.76 -13.84 -9.41
C GLN A 93 -10.26 -13.61 -9.56
N ILE A 94 -9.67 -14.17 -10.61
CA ILE A 94 -8.29 -13.87 -11.01
C ILE A 94 -8.34 -12.83 -12.13
N VAL A 95 -7.62 -11.73 -11.96
CA VAL A 95 -7.48 -10.68 -12.95
C VAL A 95 -6.02 -10.56 -13.36
N ARG A 96 -5.76 -10.59 -14.66
CA ARG A 96 -4.45 -10.28 -15.24
C ARG A 96 -4.40 -8.81 -15.64
N VAL A 97 -3.34 -8.12 -15.23
CA VAL A 97 -3.05 -6.72 -15.58
C VAL A 97 -1.72 -6.67 -16.31
N GLY A 98 -1.64 -6.02 -17.46
CA GLY A 98 -0.39 -5.95 -18.21
C GLY A 98 -0.40 -4.92 -19.33
N PHE A 99 0.68 -4.86 -20.08
CA PHE A 99 0.83 -3.95 -21.22
C PHE A 99 0.84 -4.75 -22.53
N SER A 100 0.31 -4.15 -23.60
CA SER A 100 0.33 -4.75 -24.94
C SER A 100 1.76 -4.85 -25.49
N GLN A 101 2.58 -3.83 -25.24
CA GLN A 101 3.97 -3.75 -25.67
C GLN A 101 4.92 -3.89 -24.47
N PRO A 102 6.08 -4.56 -24.64
CA PRO A 102 7.11 -4.58 -23.62
C PRO A 102 7.76 -3.20 -23.50
N PHE A 103 8.15 -2.82 -22.29
CA PHE A 103 9.04 -1.69 -22.09
C PHE A 103 10.47 -2.06 -22.47
N THR A 104 11.19 -1.12 -23.06
CA THR A 104 12.64 -1.20 -23.25
C THR A 104 13.37 -1.06 -21.92
N ALA A 105 14.62 -1.53 -21.84
CA ALA A 105 15.45 -1.38 -20.64
C ALA A 105 15.65 0.10 -20.27
N THR A 106 15.82 0.99 -21.27
CA THR A 106 15.97 2.43 -21.07
C THR A 106 14.70 3.07 -20.50
N GLU A 107 13.52 2.61 -20.93
CA GLU A 107 12.25 3.09 -20.37
C GLU A 107 12.03 2.70 -18.91
N LEU A 108 12.74 1.69 -18.41
CA LEU A 108 12.64 1.19 -17.04
C LEU A 108 13.90 1.47 -16.20
N ASP A 109 14.76 2.43 -16.59
CA ASP A 109 15.88 2.88 -15.74
C ASP A 109 15.38 3.49 -14.42
N ARG A 110 14.18 4.07 -14.46
CA ARG A 110 13.43 4.51 -13.28
C ARG A 110 12.10 3.80 -13.27
N GLU A 111 11.66 3.43 -12.08
CA GLU A 111 10.33 2.83 -11.91
C GLU A 111 9.24 3.79 -12.40
N LYS A 112 8.28 3.23 -13.13
CA LYS A 112 7.05 3.90 -13.54
C LYS A 112 5.89 3.38 -12.70
N THR A 113 4.92 4.25 -12.43
CA THR A 113 3.86 4.01 -11.44
C THR A 113 2.48 4.29 -12.00
N TRP A 114 1.54 3.41 -11.70
CA TRP A 114 0.13 3.52 -12.04
C TRP A 114 -0.74 3.12 -10.85
N ARG A 115 -2.02 3.45 -10.92
CA ARG A 115 -3.06 2.84 -10.09
C ARG A 115 -4.00 2.04 -10.98
N VAL A 116 -4.27 0.80 -10.59
CA VAL A 116 -5.32 -0.05 -11.16
C VAL A 116 -6.58 0.16 -10.34
N ILE A 117 -7.62 0.63 -11.00
CA ILE A 117 -8.89 0.96 -10.37
C ILE A 117 -9.89 -0.16 -10.60
N PHE A 118 -10.45 -0.69 -9.53
CA PHE A 118 -11.55 -1.65 -9.52
C PHE A 118 -12.80 -0.89 -9.10
N ASN A 119 -13.64 -0.53 -10.05
CA ASN A 119 -14.85 0.23 -9.80
C ASN A 119 -16.07 -0.70 -9.86
N GLU A 120 -16.84 -0.76 -8.79
CA GLU A 120 -18.13 -1.45 -8.81
C GLU A 120 -19.09 -0.70 -9.73
N VAL A 121 -19.68 -1.42 -10.68
CA VAL A 121 -20.76 -0.92 -11.54
C VAL A 121 -22.07 -1.20 -10.80
N THR A 122 -22.69 -0.15 -10.28
CA THR A 122 -23.95 -0.28 -9.55
C THR A 122 -25.07 -0.66 -10.52
N PRO A 123 -25.80 -1.76 -10.29
CA PRO A 123 -27.02 -2.04 -11.04
C PRO A 123 -28.07 -0.99 -10.69
N VAL A 124 -28.89 -0.58 -11.66
CA VAL A 124 -30.05 0.28 -11.43
C VAL A 124 -31.07 -0.54 -10.64
N ALA A 125 -31.09 -0.41 -9.31
CA ALA A 125 -32.06 -1.07 -8.44
C ALA A 125 -32.75 -0.02 -7.58
N ASP A 126 -34.07 -0.12 -7.54
CA ASP A 126 -35.01 0.83 -6.93
C ASP A 126 -35.33 0.38 -5.49
N ASP A 127 -34.29 0.21 -4.67
CA ASP A 127 -34.43 -0.17 -3.27
C ASP A 127 -34.21 1.05 -2.37
N GLU A 128 -35.09 1.27 -1.37
CA GLU A 128 -34.97 2.32 -0.34
C GLU A 128 -33.79 2.10 0.65
N ALA A 129 -32.84 1.23 0.30
CA ALA A 129 -31.70 0.85 1.14
C ALA A 129 -30.44 1.66 0.79
N ILE A 130 -29.62 1.93 1.81
CA ILE A 130 -28.28 2.51 1.62
C ILE A 130 -27.40 1.50 0.90
N ASN A 131 -27.01 1.81 -0.34
CA ASN A 131 -26.10 0.99 -1.13
C ASN A 131 -24.68 1.55 -1.09
N PHE A 132 -23.71 0.76 -0.63
CA PHE A 132 -22.29 1.10 -0.72
C PHE A 132 -21.72 0.66 -2.07
N GLN A 133 -21.15 1.60 -2.80
CA GLN A 133 -20.40 1.35 -4.04
C GLN A 133 -18.90 1.22 -3.72
N PHE A 134 -18.29 0.14 -4.17
CA PHE A 134 -16.86 -0.07 -3.99
C PHE A 134 -16.02 0.58 -5.10
N ASN A 135 -14.95 1.28 -4.70
CA ASN A 135 -13.91 1.76 -5.60
C ASN A 135 -12.54 1.50 -4.94
N PHE A 136 -11.77 0.58 -5.51
CA PHE A 136 -10.44 0.23 -5.01
C PHE A 136 -9.34 0.68 -5.97
N SER A 137 -8.22 1.14 -5.41
CA SER A 137 -7.09 1.66 -6.16
C SER A 137 -5.80 0.96 -5.73
N LEU A 138 -5.36 -0.04 -6.50
CA LEU A 138 -4.14 -0.78 -6.24
C LEU A 138 -2.96 -0.16 -6.98
N PRO A 139 -1.80 0.05 -6.34
CA PRO A 139 -0.62 0.51 -7.05
C PRO A 139 -0.03 -0.58 -7.95
N LEU A 140 0.42 -0.16 -9.14
CA LEU A 140 1.17 -0.96 -10.08
C LEU A 140 2.53 -0.29 -10.33
N PHE A 141 3.58 -0.99 -9.95
CA PHE A 141 4.97 -0.56 -10.07
C PHE A 141 5.65 -1.35 -11.19
N VAL A 142 6.21 -0.63 -12.16
CA VAL A 142 6.87 -1.24 -13.33
C VAL A 142 8.31 -0.77 -13.40
N GLY A 143 9.23 -1.72 -13.32
CA GLY A 143 10.66 -1.47 -13.28
C GLY A 143 11.33 -2.20 -12.13
N LYS A 144 12.65 -2.01 -12.04
CA LYS A 144 13.49 -2.62 -11.02
C LYS A 144 13.14 -2.06 -9.63
N GLN A 145 13.00 -2.95 -8.65
CA GLN A 145 12.85 -2.54 -7.25
C GLN A 145 14.23 -2.32 -6.62
N ASP A 146 14.68 -1.06 -6.63
CA ASP A 146 15.89 -0.67 -5.90
C ASP A 146 15.67 -0.73 -4.38
N LYS A 147 16.77 -0.94 -3.64
CA LYS A 147 16.78 -0.84 -2.18
C LYS A 147 16.39 0.56 -1.73
N THR A 148 15.71 0.65 -0.59
CA THR A 148 15.36 1.93 0.03
C THR A 148 16.60 2.80 0.22
N ASN A 149 16.51 4.05 -0.20
CA ASN A 149 17.53 5.06 0.01
C ASN A 149 16.85 6.41 0.23
N LEU A 150 17.05 7.01 1.40
CA LEU A 150 16.34 8.20 1.85
C LEU A 150 17.32 9.27 2.32
N ASP A 151 17.06 10.53 1.99
CA ASP A 151 17.60 11.69 2.71
C ASP A 151 16.59 12.09 3.79
N VAL A 152 17.02 12.09 5.05
CA VAL A 152 16.14 12.26 6.23
C VAL A 152 16.66 13.42 7.07
N LYS A 153 15.79 14.40 7.36
CA LYS A 153 16.11 15.56 8.19
C LYS A 153 15.04 15.79 9.24
N LEU A 154 15.45 15.74 10.50
CA LEU A 154 14.60 16.09 11.64
C LEU A 154 14.61 17.61 11.84
N LYS A 155 13.43 18.22 11.98
CA LYS A 155 13.27 19.64 12.30
C LYS A 155 12.17 19.83 13.35
N THR A 156 12.17 20.99 14.00
CA THR A 156 11.13 21.36 14.95
C THR A 156 10.46 22.64 14.48
N ILE A 157 9.13 22.64 14.37
CA ILE A 157 8.33 23.81 13.97
C ILE A 157 7.25 23.99 15.03
N ASN A 158 7.21 25.13 15.71
CA ASN A 158 6.22 25.42 16.77
C ASN A 158 6.08 24.30 17.80
N ASN A 159 7.21 23.72 18.23
CA ASN A 159 7.28 22.60 19.18
C ASN A 159 6.81 21.22 18.64
N ASN A 160 6.33 21.14 17.39
CA ASN A 160 6.08 19.88 16.68
C ASN A 160 7.37 19.33 16.07
N MET A 161 7.59 18.04 16.22
CA MET A 161 8.65 17.31 15.54
C MET A 161 8.20 16.95 14.13
N MET A 162 8.98 17.41 13.16
CA MET A 162 8.73 17.23 11.74
C MET A 162 9.90 16.46 11.13
N VAL A 163 9.63 15.48 10.28
CA VAL A 163 10.66 14.70 9.58
C VAL A 163 10.51 14.93 8.09
N ASP A 164 11.48 15.61 7.48
CA ASP A 164 11.59 15.73 6.03
C ASP A 164 12.25 14.47 5.49
N ILE A 165 11.57 13.79 4.57
CA ILE A 165 12.09 12.59 3.91
C ILE A 165 12.04 12.82 2.41
N GLN A 166 13.15 12.57 1.72
CA GLN A 166 13.23 12.50 0.27
C GLN A 166 13.64 11.10 -0.17
N ASN A 167 12.89 10.51 -1.09
CA ASN A 167 13.26 9.26 -1.73
C ASN A 167 14.30 9.51 -2.83
N ILE A 168 15.52 9.02 -2.61
CA ILE A 168 16.64 9.15 -3.55
C ILE A 168 16.90 7.86 -4.35
N ALA A 169 16.13 6.79 -4.10
CA ALA A 169 16.15 5.57 -4.90
C ALA A 169 15.45 5.76 -6.26
N LYS A 170 15.72 4.87 -7.23
CA LYS A 170 15.02 4.87 -8.53
C LYS A 170 13.73 4.05 -8.54
N SER A 171 13.27 3.61 -7.38
CA SER A 171 12.00 2.92 -7.14
C SER A 171 11.22 3.65 -6.03
N HIS A 172 9.92 3.45 -5.95
CA HIS A 172 9.11 4.05 -4.87
C HIS A 172 9.53 3.53 -3.49
N VAL A 173 8.99 4.14 -2.44
CA VAL A 173 8.99 3.56 -1.09
C VAL A 173 7.70 3.98 -0.38
N GLN A 174 7.10 3.08 0.39
CA GLN A 174 5.96 3.38 1.24
C GLN A 174 6.43 3.53 2.68
N ILE A 175 6.26 4.72 3.25
CA ILE A 175 6.55 4.97 4.66
C ILE A 175 5.34 4.51 5.49
N THR A 176 5.57 3.50 6.33
CA THR A 176 4.52 2.88 7.15
C THR A 176 4.58 3.31 8.61
N ASP A 177 5.77 3.63 9.11
CA ASP A 177 5.98 4.03 10.50
C ASP A 177 7.23 4.90 10.62
N ILE A 178 7.16 5.94 11.45
CA ILE A 178 8.33 6.74 11.83
C ILE A 178 8.38 6.83 13.35
N ARG A 179 9.56 6.59 13.91
CA ARG A 179 9.85 6.66 15.34
C ARG A 179 11.01 7.61 15.61
N LEU A 180 10.87 8.41 16.64
CA LEU A 180 11.98 9.15 17.22
C LEU A 180 12.43 8.42 18.48
N VAL A 181 13.73 8.16 18.58
CA VAL A 181 14.32 7.52 19.76
C VAL A 181 15.48 8.35 20.31
N ASP A 182 15.74 8.25 21.60
CA ASP A 182 16.94 8.84 22.22
C ASP A 182 18.19 7.98 21.98
N SER A 183 19.32 8.39 22.57
CA SER A 183 20.60 7.69 22.42
C SER A 183 20.60 6.27 23.01
N GLN A 184 19.69 6.00 23.94
CA GLN A 184 19.47 4.73 24.63
C GLN A 184 18.41 3.87 23.91
N ASN A 185 17.96 4.27 22.71
CA ASN A 185 16.88 3.66 21.94
C ASN A 185 15.51 3.68 22.64
N LYS A 186 15.29 4.55 23.62
CA LYS A 186 13.97 4.74 24.20
C LYS A 186 13.11 5.55 23.23
N GLU A 187 11.90 5.07 22.98
CA GLU A 187 10.94 5.74 22.11
C GLU A 187 10.46 7.06 22.73
N LEU A 188 10.49 8.11 21.90
CA LEU A 188 10.08 9.46 22.23
C LEU A 188 8.75 9.80 21.56
N LEU A 189 8.62 9.47 20.27
CA LEU A 189 7.41 9.59 19.47
C LEU A 189 7.37 8.44 18.48
N GLN A 190 6.16 7.95 18.20
CA GLN A 190 5.89 7.04 17.10
C GLN A 190 4.61 7.49 16.40
N LYS A 191 4.63 7.47 15.07
CA LYS A 191 3.42 7.67 14.28
C LYS A 191 3.44 6.78 13.04
N SER A 192 2.32 6.11 12.81
CA SER A 192 2.13 5.29 11.63
C SER A 192 1.56 6.10 10.48
N PHE A 193 2.01 5.76 9.28
CA PHE A 193 1.64 6.41 8.04
C PHE A 193 1.26 5.37 7.01
N ASN A 194 0.69 5.84 5.91
CA ASN A 194 0.44 5.02 4.73
C ASN A 194 0.73 5.89 3.50
N ARG A 195 1.98 6.36 3.39
CA ARG A 195 2.35 7.36 2.39
C ARG A 195 3.44 6.82 1.48
N TYR A 196 3.16 6.87 0.19
CA TYR A 196 4.16 6.59 -0.83
C TYR A 196 4.97 7.84 -1.15
N LEU A 197 6.28 7.65 -1.29
CA LEU A 197 7.20 8.58 -1.90
C LEU A 197 7.68 7.96 -3.21
N LEU A 198 7.19 8.47 -4.34
CA LEU A 198 7.66 8.03 -5.65
C LEU A 198 9.11 8.48 -5.89
N VAL A 199 9.70 8.07 -7.01
CA VAL A 199 11.09 8.37 -7.36
C VAL A 199 11.37 9.88 -7.29
N GLY A 200 12.34 10.28 -6.46
CA GLY A 200 12.77 11.67 -6.29
C GLY A 200 11.86 12.54 -5.42
N GLN A 201 10.71 12.02 -4.99
CA GLN A 201 9.70 12.78 -4.24
C GLN A 201 10.10 12.98 -2.79
N LYS A 202 9.58 14.07 -2.21
CA LYS A 202 9.84 14.45 -0.81
C LYS A 202 8.54 14.76 -0.09
N TYR A 203 8.53 14.54 1.22
CA TYR A 203 7.41 14.92 2.06
C TYR A 203 7.86 15.23 3.50
N THR A 204 7.13 16.12 4.16
CA THR A 204 7.32 16.45 5.58
C THR A 204 6.28 15.73 6.42
N PHE A 205 6.73 14.85 7.31
CA PHE A 205 5.88 14.08 8.22
C PHE A 205 5.79 14.79 9.57
N ASP A 206 4.57 15.11 10.00
CA ASP A 206 4.32 15.66 11.33
C ASP A 206 4.11 14.54 12.34
N LEU A 207 5.03 14.41 13.29
CA LEU A 207 4.99 13.44 14.38
C LEU A 207 4.30 13.98 15.65
N GLY A 208 3.98 15.28 15.68
CA GLY A 208 3.35 15.96 16.80
C GLY A 208 4.35 16.54 17.80
N GLU A 209 3.80 17.04 18.91
CA GLU A 209 4.57 17.69 19.96
C GLU A 209 5.35 16.69 20.81
N LEU A 210 6.57 17.08 21.18
CA LEU A 210 7.39 16.30 22.09
C LEU A 210 7.24 16.84 23.52
N SER A 211 6.62 16.04 24.39
CA SER A 211 6.28 16.43 25.76
C SER A 211 7.49 16.78 26.65
N LYS A 212 8.67 16.24 26.33
CA LYS A 212 9.95 16.59 26.98
C LYS A 212 11.04 16.69 25.93
N LYS A 213 11.68 17.85 25.82
CA LYS A 213 12.89 18.01 25.00
C LYS A 213 13.98 17.06 25.51
N PRO A 214 14.49 16.13 24.70
CA PRO A 214 15.58 15.27 25.09
C PRO A 214 16.84 16.12 25.27
N ASN A 215 17.62 15.82 26.30
CA ASN A 215 18.96 16.40 26.45
C ASN A 215 19.98 15.75 25.51
N ASP A 216 19.60 14.65 24.85
CA ASP A 216 20.47 13.80 24.02
C ASP A 216 20.12 13.91 22.53
N LYS A 217 21.03 13.40 21.68
CA LYS A 217 20.79 13.22 20.25
C LYS A 217 19.56 12.33 20.01
N ILE A 218 18.64 12.82 19.18
CA ILE A 218 17.48 12.07 18.68
C ILE A 218 17.88 11.37 17.39
N LYS A 219 17.50 10.10 17.26
CA LYS A 219 17.62 9.31 16.03
C LYS A 219 16.25 9.10 15.40
N VAL A 220 16.20 9.04 14.08
CA VAL A 220 14.97 8.76 13.33
C VAL A 220 15.01 7.31 12.86
N LYS A 221 13.99 6.52 13.22
CA LYS A 221 13.80 5.15 12.75
C LYS A 221 12.58 5.08 11.85
N ILE A 222 12.72 4.49 10.67
CA ILE A 222 11.68 4.46 9.64
C ILE A 222 11.40 3.02 9.23
N LYS A 223 10.12 2.64 9.21
CA LYS A 223 9.65 1.37 8.64
C LYS A 223 9.07 1.62 7.25
N THR A 224 9.41 0.74 6.31
CA THR A 224 8.93 0.82 4.92
C THR A 224 8.20 -0.47 4.52
N ASP A 225 7.66 -0.49 3.29
CA ASP A 225 7.12 -1.71 2.66
C ASP A 225 8.19 -2.65 2.09
N LYS A 226 9.41 -2.15 1.90
CA LYS A 226 10.52 -2.90 1.27
C LYS A 226 11.47 -3.52 2.27
N ASP A 227 11.53 -2.97 3.48
CA ASP A 227 12.49 -3.35 4.50
C ASP A 227 11.79 -4.14 5.62
N GLY A 228 12.37 -5.29 5.99
CA GLY A 228 11.86 -6.10 7.11
C GLY A 228 12.07 -5.45 8.48
N ASP A 229 13.09 -4.58 8.58
CA ASP A 229 13.55 -3.92 9.80
C ASP A 229 13.39 -2.39 9.72
N LEU A 230 13.54 -1.72 10.86
CA LEU A 230 13.58 -0.25 10.94
C LEU A 230 14.93 0.28 10.42
N LEU A 231 14.89 1.19 9.45
CA LEU A 231 16.05 1.94 8.97
C LEU A 231 16.37 3.07 9.96
N GLU A 232 17.64 3.23 10.36
CA GLU A 232 18.10 4.25 11.31
C GLU A 232 18.84 5.39 10.60
N TYR A 233 18.49 6.63 10.96
CA TYR A 233 19.05 7.88 10.44
C TYR A 233 19.39 8.86 11.58
#